data_AF-E4X8I0-F1
#
_entry.id   AF-E4X8I0-F1
#
_cell.length_a   1.000
_cell.length_b   1.000
_cell.length_c   1.000
_cell.angle_alpha   90.00
_cell.angle_beta   90.00
_cell.angle_gamma   90.00
#
_symmetry.space_group_name_H-M   'P 1'
#
loop_
_entity.id
_entity.type
_entity.pdbx_description
1 polymer ?
#
loop_
_entity_poly.entity_id
_entity_poly.type
_entity_poly.pdbx_seq_one_letter_code
_entity_poly.pdbx_strand_id
1 'polypeptide(L)'
;MKFSNSPFLASSLKLASLPVIIAVLLRYAPGYFYGNKRVLENPIAYEIVEDFLSESNIESLREWVFNERRFATAVDAAARGVESIGEDEPKNADGGCDEMTFSAGPQSPTCKFSGRADIGLHFIKTGGHRGMKETPEKLISSILSFINYYPDKVNDPEIKKLFQDEEYLRKVGNICHDGWGTKEPRRDGDFIFRPTQVNIVLVPPGQDLPLHQDNQWYWGINQLSQPDWLLHSIKESGLYDDQMIPQAQGVAYLHGTKKNLGTFLTPSKYLFWSKMILNDKIILKQTR
;
A
#
# COMPACT_ATOMS: atom_id res chain seq x y z
N MET A 1 -59.02 -31.70 -26.22
CA MET A 1 -57.60 -31.56 -26.62
C MET A 1 -56.73 -31.88 -25.41
N LYS A 2 -56.03 -33.02 -25.40
CA LYS A 2 -55.04 -33.36 -24.37
C LYS A 2 -53.67 -32.96 -24.91
N PHE A 3 -53.02 -31.99 -24.28
CA PHE A 3 -51.63 -31.66 -24.58
C PHE A 3 -50.74 -32.78 -24.03
N SER A 4 -50.06 -33.47 -24.94
CA SER A 4 -49.08 -34.49 -24.64
C SER A 4 -47.86 -33.83 -23.99
N ASN A 5 -47.58 -34.19 -22.73
CA ASN A 5 -46.35 -33.83 -22.03
C ASN A 5 -45.16 -34.46 -22.75
N SER A 6 -44.47 -33.67 -23.57
CA SER A 6 -43.32 -34.12 -24.35
C SER A 6 -42.06 -34.25 -23.46
N PRO A 7 -41.45 -35.44 -23.35
CA PRO A 7 -40.23 -35.66 -22.56
C PRO A 7 -39.00 -34.91 -23.09
N PHE A 8 -39.08 -34.32 -24.29
CA PHE A 8 -38.01 -33.54 -24.91
C PHE A 8 -37.76 -32.18 -24.25
N LEU A 9 -38.79 -31.56 -23.67
CA LEU A 9 -38.64 -30.27 -22.97
C LEU A 9 -37.94 -30.44 -21.61
N ALA A 10 -38.10 -31.60 -20.96
CA ALA A 10 -37.48 -31.87 -19.67
C ALA A 10 -35.98 -32.21 -19.77
N SER A 11 -35.52 -32.77 -20.90
CA SER A 11 -34.10 -33.09 -21.13
C SER A 11 -33.28 -31.87 -21.57
N SER A 12 -33.88 -30.97 -22.36
CA SER A 12 -33.21 -29.74 -22.82
C SER A 12 -32.98 -28.72 -21.69
N LEU A 13 -33.92 -28.59 -20.75
CA LEU A 13 -33.74 -27.75 -19.55
C LEU A 13 -32.60 -28.26 -18.65
N LYS A 14 -32.44 -29.59 -18.52
CA LYS A 14 -31.34 -30.18 -17.72
C LYS A 14 -29.97 -29.88 -18.34
N LEU A 15 -29.84 -30.01 -19.66
CA LEU A 15 -28.60 -29.71 -20.38
C LEU A 15 -28.28 -28.20 -20.39
N ALA A 16 -29.29 -27.33 -20.50
CA ALA A 16 -29.10 -25.88 -20.43
C ALA A 16 -28.76 -25.38 -19.01
N SER A 17 -29.20 -26.09 -17.96
CA SER A 17 -28.89 -25.73 -16.58
C SER A 17 -27.46 -26.06 -16.15
N LEU A 18 -26.81 -27.05 -16.79
CA LEU A 18 -25.47 -27.51 -16.38
C LEU A 18 -24.38 -26.42 -16.56
N PRO A 19 -24.29 -25.68 -17.69
CA PRO A 19 -23.37 -24.56 -17.82
C PRO A 19 -23.65 -23.43 -16.83
N VAL A 20 -24.92 -23.17 -16.51
CA VAL A 20 -25.32 -22.15 -15.53
C VAL A 20 -24.87 -22.58 -14.13
N ILE A 21 -25.10 -23.83 -13.75
CA ILE A 21 -24.66 -24.39 -12.46
C ILE A 21 -23.14 -24.39 -12.39
N ILE A 22 -22.43 -24.79 -13.45
CA ILE A 22 -20.96 -24.74 -13.50
C ILE A 22 -20.48 -23.29 -13.39
N ALA A 23 -21.09 -22.33 -14.08
CA ALA A 23 -20.73 -20.92 -14.00
C ALA A 23 -20.99 -20.35 -12.59
N VAL A 24 -22.10 -20.71 -11.96
CA VAL A 24 -22.43 -20.35 -10.57
C VAL A 24 -21.40 -20.97 -9.62
N LEU A 25 -21.09 -22.26 -9.76
CA LEU A 25 -20.08 -22.94 -8.95
C LEU A 25 -18.70 -22.30 -9.16
N LEU A 26 -18.25 -22.06 -10.39
CA LEU A 26 -16.96 -21.40 -10.64
C LEU A 26 -16.92 -19.95 -10.15
N ARG A 27 -18.06 -19.27 -10.09
CA ARG A 27 -18.14 -17.90 -9.56
C ARG A 27 -18.13 -17.86 -8.03
N TYR A 28 -18.85 -18.75 -7.37
CA TYR A 28 -19.09 -18.67 -5.93
C TYR A 28 -18.30 -19.70 -5.11
N ALA A 29 -18.03 -20.88 -5.66
CA ALA A 29 -17.30 -21.94 -4.96
C ALA A 29 -15.85 -21.55 -4.66
N PRO A 30 -15.06 -20.90 -5.55
CA PRO A 30 -13.76 -20.38 -5.17
C PRO A 30 -13.85 -19.39 -4.01
N GLY A 31 -14.84 -18.50 -4.01
CA GLY A 31 -15.10 -17.60 -2.88
C GLY A 31 -15.62 -18.29 -1.61
N TYR A 32 -15.98 -19.57 -1.65
CA TYR A 32 -16.37 -20.37 -0.48
C TYR A 32 -15.22 -21.25 0.02
N PHE A 33 -14.45 -21.86 -0.90
CA PHE A 33 -13.30 -22.71 -0.60
C PHE A 33 -12.02 -21.91 -0.29
N TYR A 34 -11.80 -20.84 -1.04
CA TYR A 34 -10.72 -19.86 -0.85
C TYR A 34 -11.22 -18.57 -0.17
N GLY A 35 -12.52 -18.46 0.09
CA GLY A 35 -13.15 -17.35 0.79
C GLY A 35 -12.49 -17.00 2.10
N ASN A 36 -12.15 -15.72 2.25
CA ASN A 36 -11.82 -14.98 3.48
C ASN A 36 -11.15 -15.73 4.66
N LYS A 37 -10.34 -16.77 4.41
CA LYS A 37 -9.48 -17.40 5.44
C LYS A 37 -8.38 -16.45 5.95
N ARG A 38 -8.32 -15.23 5.40
CA ARG A 38 -7.34 -14.19 5.71
C ARG A 38 -8.02 -12.84 6.02
N VAL A 39 -9.27 -12.83 6.50
CA VAL A 39 -9.61 -11.76 7.45
C VAL A 39 -8.77 -12.10 8.66
N LEU A 40 -7.84 -11.22 9.02
CA LEU A 40 -7.11 -11.43 10.26
C LEU A 40 -8.18 -11.50 11.36
N GLU A 41 -8.25 -12.64 12.06
CA GLU A 41 -9.22 -12.83 13.15
C GLU A 41 -9.06 -11.75 14.22
N ASN A 42 -7.84 -11.24 14.35
CA ASN A 42 -7.46 -10.12 15.19
C ASN A 42 -6.86 -8.99 14.32
N PRO A 43 -7.08 -7.71 14.67
CA PRO A 43 -6.39 -6.62 14.00
C PRO A 43 -4.87 -6.79 14.11
N ILE A 44 -4.14 -6.26 13.13
CA ILE A 44 -2.67 -6.12 13.22
C ILE A 44 -2.37 -5.34 14.49
N ALA A 45 -1.43 -5.83 15.31
CA ALA A 45 -1.00 -5.13 16.51
C ALA A 45 -0.51 -3.73 16.13
N TYR A 46 -1.06 -2.71 16.79
CA TYR A 46 -0.67 -1.32 16.62
C TYR A 46 -0.54 -0.66 17.98
N GLU A 47 0.31 0.36 18.05
CA GLU A 47 0.57 1.12 19.26
C GLU A 47 0.40 2.61 18.96
N ILE A 48 -0.04 3.36 19.97
CA ILE A 48 -0.22 4.81 19.89
C ILE A 48 0.78 5.46 20.84
N VAL A 49 1.48 6.48 20.33
CA VAL A 49 2.35 7.37 21.09
C VAL A 49 1.68 8.74 21.10
N GLU A 50 1.23 9.16 22.28
CA GLU A 50 0.61 10.47 22.47
C GLU A 50 1.68 11.57 22.46
N ASP A 51 1.36 12.73 21.89
CA ASP A 51 2.26 13.90 21.86
C ASP A 51 3.69 13.60 21.32
N PHE A 52 3.83 12.61 20.43
CA PHE A 52 5.13 12.17 19.88
C PHE A 52 5.96 13.31 19.27
N LEU A 53 5.30 14.28 18.63
CA LEU A 53 5.95 15.47 18.09
C LEU A 53 5.71 16.65 19.01
N SER A 54 6.79 17.29 19.47
CA SER A 54 6.70 18.59 20.12
C SER A 54 6.22 19.67 19.14
N GLU A 55 5.69 20.78 19.64
CA GLU A 55 5.28 21.93 18.81
C GLU A 55 6.44 22.44 17.94
N SER A 56 7.66 22.48 18.48
CA SER A 56 8.85 22.87 17.70
C SER A 56 9.16 21.88 16.58
N ASN A 57 8.99 20.57 16.80
CA ASN A 57 9.18 19.56 15.77
C ASN A 57 8.12 19.74 14.67
N ILE A 58 6.87 19.99 15.05
CA ILE A 58 5.78 20.21 14.10
C ILE A 58 6.05 21.44 13.23
N GLU A 59 6.49 22.56 13.81
CA GLU A 59 6.80 23.78 13.07
C GLU A 59 7.95 23.58 12.09
N SER A 60 9.06 22.99 12.55
CA SER A 60 10.24 22.71 11.72
C SER A 60 9.91 21.74 10.56
N LEU A 61 9.20 20.65 10.85
CA LEU A 61 8.79 19.69 9.82
C LEU A 61 7.83 20.32 8.81
N ARG A 62 6.91 21.19 9.24
CA ARG A 62 6.02 21.93 8.32
C ARG A 62 6.79 22.88 7.43
N GLU A 63 7.78 23.59 7.98
CA GLU A 63 8.65 24.47 7.20
C GLU A 63 9.45 23.67 6.16
N TRP A 64 9.98 22.50 6.54
CA TRP A 64 10.64 21.59 5.60
C TRP A 64 9.67 21.16 4.47
N VAL A 65 8.48 20.67 4.81
CA VAL A 65 7.44 20.27 3.83
C VAL A 65 7.12 21.43 2.87
N PHE A 66 6.99 22.65 3.39
CA PHE A 66 6.70 23.84 2.59
C PHE A 66 7.86 24.19 1.63
N ASN A 67 9.10 24.06 2.11
CA ASN A 67 10.31 24.35 1.34
C ASN A 67 10.60 23.35 0.23
N GLU A 68 10.09 22.13 0.33
CA GLU A 68 10.22 21.12 -0.71
C GLU A 68 9.59 21.54 -2.04
N ARG A 69 8.51 22.33 -1.99
CA ARG A 69 7.78 22.95 -3.14
C ARG A 69 7.22 22.00 -4.20
N ARG A 70 7.60 20.72 -4.22
CA ARG A 70 7.15 19.73 -5.19
C ARG A 70 6.92 18.39 -4.52
N PHE A 71 5.73 17.85 -4.74
CA PHE A 71 5.41 16.46 -4.42
C PHE A 71 5.10 15.72 -5.71
N ALA A 72 5.72 14.55 -5.87
CA ALA A 72 5.39 13.64 -6.95
C ALA A 72 4.10 12.88 -6.61
N THR A 73 3.41 12.36 -7.63
CA THR A 73 2.37 11.36 -7.38
C THR A 73 3.00 10.10 -6.81
N ALA A 74 2.27 9.32 -6.03
CA ALA A 74 2.80 8.06 -5.49
C ALA A 74 3.30 7.09 -6.56
N VAL A 75 2.67 7.11 -7.74
CA VAL A 75 3.11 6.39 -8.92
C VAL A 75 4.51 6.83 -9.34
N ASP A 76 4.72 8.13 -9.56
CA ASP A 76 6.00 8.66 -10.02
C ASP A 76 7.10 8.48 -8.96
N ALA A 77 6.72 8.59 -7.68
CA ALA A 77 7.64 8.47 -6.57
C ALA A 77 8.09 7.02 -6.30
N ALA A 78 7.24 6.03 -6.63
CA ALA A 78 7.48 4.61 -6.42
C ALA A 78 8.29 3.92 -7.54
N ALA A 79 8.46 4.57 -8.70
CA ALA A 79 9.21 4.07 -9.85
C ALA A 79 10.75 4.06 -9.62
N ARG A 80 11.23 3.40 -8.56
CA ARG A 80 12.63 3.41 -8.13
C ARG A 80 13.44 2.17 -8.48
N GLY A 81 12.93 1.30 -9.35
CA GLY A 81 13.64 0.07 -9.72
C GLY A 81 13.08 -0.60 -10.97
N VAL A 82 11.95 -1.28 -10.81
CA VAL A 82 11.32 -2.03 -11.91
C VAL A 82 10.12 -1.23 -12.42
N GLU A 83 10.31 -0.55 -13.54
CA GLU A 83 9.27 0.27 -14.19
C GLU A 83 8.36 -0.53 -15.14
N SER A 84 8.80 -1.73 -15.54
CA SER A 84 8.12 -2.59 -16.51
C SER A 84 8.32 -4.05 -16.17
N ILE A 85 7.32 -4.87 -16.48
CA ILE A 85 7.32 -6.33 -16.37
C ILE A 85 7.33 -7.00 -17.75
N GLY A 86 7.63 -6.23 -18.80
CA GLY A 86 7.68 -6.70 -20.19
C GLY A 86 6.48 -6.26 -21.04
N GLU A 87 5.65 -5.35 -20.54
CA GLU A 87 4.52 -4.72 -21.25
C GLU A 87 4.94 -3.50 -22.09
N ASP A 88 6.24 -3.19 -22.15
CA ASP A 88 6.75 -2.01 -22.83
C ASP A 88 6.43 -1.99 -24.32
N GLU A 89 5.88 -0.86 -24.77
CA GLU A 89 5.62 -0.61 -26.18
C GLU A 89 6.62 0.40 -26.75
N PRO A 90 6.99 0.28 -28.04
CA PRO A 90 7.82 1.28 -28.68
C PRO A 90 7.09 2.63 -28.70
N LYS A 91 7.85 3.71 -28.56
CA LYS A 91 7.30 5.05 -28.77
C LYS A 91 6.97 5.27 -30.23
N ASN A 92 5.93 6.06 -30.45
CA ASN A 92 5.60 6.59 -31.77
C ASN A 92 6.69 7.56 -32.26
N ALA A 93 6.69 7.84 -33.56
CA ALA A 93 7.65 8.77 -34.17
C ALA A 93 7.54 10.21 -33.61
N ASP A 94 6.38 10.57 -33.05
CA ASP A 94 6.12 11.86 -32.37
C ASP A 94 6.51 11.84 -30.87
N GLY A 95 7.00 10.71 -30.37
CA GLY A 95 7.35 10.51 -28.96
C GLY A 95 6.18 10.13 -28.05
N GLY A 96 4.97 9.99 -28.60
CA GLY A 96 3.76 9.57 -27.89
C GLY A 96 3.60 8.05 -27.77
N CYS A 97 2.47 7.64 -27.21
CA CYS A 97 2.03 6.24 -27.08
C CYS A 97 0.71 6.05 -27.84
N ASP A 98 0.52 4.88 -28.45
CA ASP A 98 -0.69 4.56 -29.23
C ASP A 98 -1.95 4.46 -28.35
N GLU A 99 -1.83 3.77 -27.22
CA GLU A 99 -2.92 3.63 -26.27
C GLU A 99 -2.87 4.70 -25.16
N MET A 100 -4.04 5.26 -24.82
CA MET A 100 -4.20 6.27 -23.76
C MET A 100 -3.90 5.75 -22.34
N THR A 101 -3.85 4.43 -22.18
CA THR A 101 -3.48 3.72 -20.94
C THR A 101 -1.97 3.70 -20.74
N PHE A 102 -1.19 4.02 -21.77
CA PHE A 102 0.26 4.08 -21.73
C PHE A 102 0.75 5.52 -21.64
N SER A 103 1.82 5.73 -20.89
CA SER A 103 2.49 7.01 -20.81
C SER A 103 4.00 6.85 -21.05
N ALA A 104 4.55 7.83 -21.74
CA ALA A 104 5.97 7.98 -21.94
C ALA A 104 6.52 8.90 -20.85
N GLY A 105 7.26 8.34 -19.89
CA GLY A 105 8.02 9.15 -18.95
C GLY A 105 9.01 10.08 -19.68
N PRO A 106 9.40 11.24 -19.09
CA PRO A 106 10.28 12.21 -19.73
C PRO A 106 11.62 11.63 -20.22
N GLN A 107 12.11 10.58 -19.56
CA GLN A 107 13.36 9.90 -19.86
C GLN A 107 13.18 8.42 -20.27
N SER A 108 11.94 7.94 -20.34
CA SER A 108 11.67 6.54 -20.69
C SER A 108 11.94 6.32 -22.19
N PRO A 109 12.63 5.25 -22.60
CA PRO A 109 12.79 4.90 -24.03
C PRO A 109 11.52 4.26 -24.63
N THR A 110 10.62 3.78 -23.77
CA THR A 110 9.41 3.02 -24.12
C THR A 110 8.16 3.68 -23.54
N CYS A 111 7.01 3.31 -24.09
CA CYS A 111 5.69 3.57 -23.53
C CYS A 111 5.37 2.50 -22.48
N LYS A 112 4.91 2.93 -21.30
CA LYS A 112 4.66 2.05 -20.16
C LYS A 112 3.24 2.21 -19.66
N PHE A 113 2.69 1.17 -19.05
CA PHE A 113 1.34 1.23 -18.51
C PHE A 113 1.28 2.27 -17.37
N SER A 114 0.52 3.34 -17.56
CA SER A 114 0.56 4.51 -16.67
C SER A 114 0.09 4.14 -15.27
N GLY A 115 0.97 4.29 -14.28
CA GLY A 115 0.67 4.11 -12.86
C GLY A 115 0.04 2.78 -12.47
N ARG A 116 0.30 1.73 -13.25
CA ARG A 116 -0.37 0.44 -13.10
C ARG A 116 -1.90 0.59 -13.02
N ALA A 117 -2.46 1.46 -13.85
CA ALA A 117 -3.91 1.62 -13.97
C ALA A 117 -4.60 0.28 -14.34
N ASP A 118 -3.88 -0.73 -14.82
CA ASP A 118 -4.34 -2.10 -15.03
C ASP A 118 -4.77 -2.74 -13.70
N ILE A 119 -3.96 -2.57 -12.65
CA ILE A 119 -4.29 -3.03 -11.29
C ILE A 119 -5.49 -2.26 -10.76
N GLY A 120 -5.51 -0.94 -10.91
CA GLY A 120 -6.64 -0.10 -10.49
C GLY A 120 -7.94 -0.48 -11.20
N LEU A 121 -7.91 -0.64 -12.53
CA LEU A 121 -9.03 -1.08 -13.35
C LEU A 121 -9.47 -2.50 -12.99
N HIS A 122 -8.53 -3.41 -12.74
CA HIS A 122 -8.83 -4.76 -12.26
C HIS A 122 -9.57 -4.70 -10.92
N PHE A 123 -9.09 -3.91 -9.96
CA PHE A 123 -9.74 -3.73 -8.67
C PHE A 123 -11.15 -3.14 -8.81
N ILE A 124 -11.32 -2.07 -9.60
CA ILE A 124 -12.63 -1.44 -9.84
C ILE A 124 -13.62 -2.43 -10.47
N LYS A 125 -13.18 -3.18 -11.49
CA LYS A 125 -14.05 -4.11 -12.23
C LYS A 125 -14.41 -5.34 -11.39
N THR A 126 -13.41 -5.92 -10.73
CA THR A 126 -13.53 -7.26 -10.12
C THR A 126 -13.68 -7.22 -8.60
N GLY A 127 -13.24 -6.16 -7.93
CA GLY A 127 -13.05 -6.08 -6.47
C GLY A 127 -11.72 -6.64 -5.99
N GLY A 128 -10.75 -6.81 -6.90
CA GLY A 128 -9.44 -7.38 -6.60
C GLY A 128 -9.50 -8.86 -6.25
N HIS A 129 -8.45 -9.36 -5.59
CA HIS A 129 -8.29 -10.77 -5.24
C HIS A 129 -9.50 -11.35 -4.48
N ARG A 130 -10.16 -10.54 -3.65
CA ARG A 130 -11.30 -10.97 -2.82
C ARG A 130 -12.67 -10.58 -3.38
N GLY A 131 -12.72 -9.91 -4.53
CA GLY A 131 -13.97 -9.40 -5.11
C GLY A 131 -14.67 -8.34 -4.26
N MET A 132 -13.95 -7.68 -3.35
CA MET A 132 -14.48 -6.63 -2.48
C MET A 132 -14.50 -5.31 -3.25
N LYS A 133 -15.70 -4.78 -3.46
CA LYS A 133 -15.89 -3.52 -4.18
C LYS A 133 -16.06 -2.38 -3.18
N GLU A 134 -15.45 -1.25 -3.49
CA GLU A 134 -15.66 0.02 -2.82
C GLU A 134 -16.69 0.87 -3.55
N THR A 135 -17.26 1.87 -2.88
CA THR A 135 -18.18 2.80 -3.55
C THR A 135 -17.40 3.68 -4.55
N PRO A 136 -18.04 4.15 -5.63
CA PRO A 136 -17.39 5.08 -6.58
C PRO A 136 -16.80 6.32 -5.90
N GLU A 137 -17.49 6.88 -4.90
CA GLU A 137 -17.03 8.04 -4.15
C GLU A 137 -15.72 7.73 -3.41
N LYS A 138 -15.65 6.57 -2.74
CA LYS A 138 -14.45 6.14 -2.02
C LYS A 138 -13.29 5.82 -2.96
N LEU A 139 -13.60 5.20 -4.11
CA LEU A 139 -12.60 4.94 -5.15
C LEU A 139 -12.02 6.25 -5.68
N ILE A 140 -12.88 7.24 -5.98
CA ILE A 140 -12.47 8.55 -6.50
C ILE A 140 -11.65 9.35 -5.49
N SER A 141 -12.03 9.34 -4.21
CA SER A 141 -11.24 10.02 -3.17
C SER A 141 -9.85 9.40 -3.02
N SER A 142 -9.72 8.11 -3.33
CA SER A 142 -8.52 7.29 -3.09
C SER A 142 -7.69 7.03 -4.36
N ILE A 143 -7.86 7.80 -5.44
CA ILE A 143 -7.15 7.55 -6.72
C ILE A 143 -5.69 7.97 -6.65
N LEU A 144 -5.42 9.15 -6.09
CA LEU A 144 -4.08 9.74 -6.08
C LEU A 144 -3.73 10.24 -4.70
N SER A 145 -2.51 9.90 -4.26
CA SER A 145 -1.83 10.57 -3.18
C SER A 145 -0.51 11.13 -3.68
N PHE A 146 -0.05 12.19 -3.04
CA PHE A 146 1.24 12.80 -3.31
C PHE A 146 2.21 12.37 -2.22
N ILE A 147 3.39 11.89 -2.60
CA ILE A 147 4.37 11.36 -1.66
C ILE A 147 5.77 11.62 -2.18
N ASN A 148 6.66 11.96 -1.25
CA ASN A 148 8.09 11.95 -1.49
C ASN A 148 8.75 11.02 -0.46
N TYR A 149 9.73 10.24 -0.91
CA TYR A 149 10.53 9.38 -0.03
C TYR A 149 11.94 9.95 0.13
N TYR A 150 12.37 10.05 1.39
CA TYR A 150 13.63 10.63 1.81
C TYR A 150 14.49 9.60 2.57
N PRO A 151 15.19 8.70 1.86
CA PRO A 151 16.05 7.72 2.49
C PRO A 151 17.20 8.37 3.28
N ASP A 152 17.79 9.45 2.76
CA ASP A 152 18.96 10.07 3.38
C ASP A 152 18.64 10.91 4.62
N LYS A 153 17.38 11.37 4.74
CA LYS A 153 16.93 12.23 5.84
C LYS A 153 16.95 11.56 7.20
N VAL A 154 17.00 10.23 7.25
CA VAL A 154 17.18 9.49 8.52
C VAL A 154 18.51 9.82 9.21
N ASN A 155 19.48 10.38 8.48
CA ASN A 155 20.77 10.79 9.03
C ASN A 155 20.76 12.22 9.60
N ASP A 156 19.75 13.04 9.29
CA ASP A 156 19.65 14.40 9.79
C ASP A 156 19.43 14.38 11.32
N PRO A 157 20.17 15.17 12.12
CA PRO A 157 20.11 15.08 13.59
C PRO A 157 18.70 15.28 14.17
N GLU A 158 17.87 16.10 13.54
CA GLU A 158 16.49 16.35 13.97
C GLU A 158 15.60 15.12 13.76
N ILE A 159 15.68 14.50 12.58
CA ILE A 159 14.92 13.30 12.23
C ILE A 159 15.42 12.09 13.02
N LYS A 160 16.74 11.95 13.13
CA LYS A 160 17.38 10.85 13.86
C LYS A 160 16.91 10.77 15.31
N LYS A 161 16.68 11.92 15.97
CA LYS A 161 16.12 11.98 17.33
C LYS A 161 14.73 11.35 17.43
N LEU A 162 13.90 11.50 16.41
CA LEU A 162 12.55 10.89 16.39
C LEU A 162 12.62 9.36 16.38
N PHE A 163 13.55 8.79 15.63
CA PHE A 163 13.80 7.35 15.61
C PHE A 163 14.50 6.82 16.88
N GLN A 164 15.15 7.71 17.64
CA GLN A 164 15.84 7.39 18.89
C GLN A 164 15.00 7.70 20.13
N ASP A 165 13.76 8.15 19.95
CA ASP A 165 12.84 8.41 21.04
C ASP A 165 12.55 7.12 21.81
N GLU A 166 12.72 7.16 23.14
CA GLU A 166 12.64 5.97 23.98
C GLU A 166 11.23 5.39 24.00
N GLU A 167 10.21 6.25 23.99
CA GLU A 167 8.83 5.80 23.97
C GLU A 167 8.48 5.18 22.61
N TYR A 168 8.89 5.80 21.51
CA TYR A 168 8.75 5.24 20.17
C TYR A 168 9.37 3.85 20.07
N LEU A 169 10.64 3.70 20.44
CA LEU A 169 11.35 2.43 20.39
C LEU A 169 10.69 1.36 21.27
N ARG A 170 10.22 1.74 22.45
CA ARG A 170 9.47 0.83 23.35
C ARG A 170 8.16 0.37 22.71
N LYS A 171 7.38 1.28 22.13
CA LYS A 171 6.10 0.97 21.47
C LYS A 171 6.28 0.10 20.24
N VAL A 172 7.28 0.37 19.41
CA VAL A 172 7.64 -0.51 18.29
C VAL A 172 8.12 -1.88 18.81
N GLY A 173 8.90 -1.88 19.90
CA GLY A 173 9.32 -3.09 20.60
C GLY A 173 8.15 -3.99 21.01
N ASN A 174 7.08 -3.41 21.59
CA ASN A 174 5.87 -4.16 21.96
C ASN A 174 5.26 -4.92 20.77
N ILE A 175 5.10 -4.25 19.62
CA ILE A 175 4.58 -4.87 18.40
C ILE A 175 5.42 -6.09 18.01
N CYS A 176 6.75 -5.97 18.14
CA CYS A 176 7.68 -7.06 17.82
C CYS A 176 7.67 -8.18 18.87
N HIS A 177 7.53 -7.85 20.15
CA HIS A 177 7.44 -8.82 21.25
C HIS A 177 6.18 -9.68 21.18
N ASP A 178 5.06 -9.10 20.75
CA ASP A 178 3.79 -9.79 20.57
C ASP A 178 3.81 -10.82 19.42
N GLY A 179 4.98 -11.02 18.80
CA GLY A 179 5.21 -12.04 17.78
C GLY A 179 4.88 -11.56 16.37
N TRP A 180 4.60 -10.28 16.16
CA TRP A 180 4.34 -9.77 14.81
C TRP A 180 5.55 -10.01 13.89
N GLY A 181 5.34 -10.81 12.84
CA GLY A 181 6.40 -11.19 11.89
C GLY A 181 7.38 -12.25 12.40
N THR A 182 7.10 -12.92 13.52
CA THR A 182 7.94 -14.01 14.04
C THR A 182 7.08 -15.20 14.50
N LYS A 183 7.67 -16.41 14.54
CA LYS A 183 6.95 -17.64 14.97
C LYS A 183 6.74 -17.73 16.49
N GLU A 184 7.54 -17.00 17.26
CA GLU A 184 7.55 -17.03 18.72
C GLU A 184 7.80 -15.61 19.26
N PRO A 185 7.20 -15.23 20.41
CA PRO A 185 7.50 -13.97 21.08
C PRO A 185 8.99 -13.79 21.29
N ARG A 186 9.47 -12.57 21.10
CA ARG A 186 10.90 -12.23 21.20
C ARG A 186 11.13 -11.30 22.38
N ARG A 187 12.37 -11.26 22.88
CA ARG A 187 12.75 -10.48 24.06
C ARG A 187 13.44 -9.17 23.66
N ASP A 188 13.47 -8.24 24.61
CA ASP A 188 14.25 -7.02 24.49
C ASP A 188 15.70 -7.33 24.12
N GLY A 189 16.20 -6.67 23.08
CA GLY A 189 17.57 -6.84 22.58
C GLY A 189 17.74 -7.91 21.50
N ASP A 190 16.71 -8.72 21.19
CA ASP A 190 16.69 -9.68 20.08
C ASP A 190 16.61 -8.98 18.71
N PHE A 191 16.16 -7.73 18.70
CA PHE A 191 15.98 -6.92 17.49
C PHE A 191 16.90 -5.71 17.46
N ILE A 192 17.22 -5.28 16.24
CA ILE A 192 17.83 -3.99 15.95
C ILE A 192 16.87 -3.26 15.01
N PHE A 193 16.43 -2.08 15.42
CA PHE A 193 15.70 -1.16 14.57
C PHE A 193 16.69 -0.35 13.73
N ARG A 194 16.50 -0.39 12.42
CA ARG A 194 17.31 0.37 11.48
C ARG A 194 16.41 1.32 10.69
N PRO A 195 16.48 2.63 10.96
CA PRO A 195 15.79 3.64 10.16
C PRO A 195 16.18 3.51 8.70
N THR A 196 15.19 3.55 7.82
CA THR A 196 15.40 3.34 6.38
C THR A 196 15.01 4.51 5.53
N GLN A 197 13.91 5.17 5.86
CA GLN A 197 13.43 6.33 5.13
C GLN A 197 12.41 7.10 5.96
N VAL A 198 12.32 8.39 5.67
CA VAL A 198 11.18 9.22 6.03
C VAL A 198 10.36 9.47 4.78
N ASN A 199 9.05 9.32 4.85
CA ASN A 199 8.17 9.70 3.75
C ASN A 199 7.27 10.85 4.21
N ILE A 200 7.06 11.81 3.32
CA ILE A 200 6.04 12.84 3.52
C ILE A 200 4.92 12.55 2.54
N VAL A 201 3.74 12.27 3.08
CA VAL A 201 2.51 12.08 2.33
C VAL A 201 1.67 13.33 2.45
N LEU A 202 1.26 13.86 1.30
CA LEU A 202 0.37 14.99 1.19
C LEU A 202 -0.97 14.54 0.60
N VAL A 203 -2.03 14.72 1.37
CA VAL A 203 -3.39 14.40 0.96
C VAL A 203 -4.20 15.71 0.85
N PRO A 204 -4.62 16.10 -0.36
CA PRO A 204 -5.52 17.23 -0.56
C PRO A 204 -6.88 17.03 0.15
N PRO A 205 -7.63 18.11 0.45
CA PRO A 205 -8.96 18.00 1.03
C PRO A 205 -9.91 17.22 0.11
N GLY A 206 -10.65 16.29 0.69
CA GLY A 206 -11.58 15.42 -0.07
C GLY A 206 -10.90 14.23 -0.76
N GLN A 207 -9.58 14.08 -0.62
CA GLN A 207 -8.88 12.86 -1.00
C GLN A 207 -8.54 12.02 0.24
N ASP A 208 -8.31 10.73 0.00
CA ASP A 208 -7.86 9.75 0.96
C ASP A 208 -6.56 9.09 0.46
N LEU A 209 -5.78 8.54 1.40
CA LEU A 209 -4.65 7.70 1.03
C LEU A 209 -5.19 6.43 0.32
N PRO A 210 -4.72 6.11 -0.91
CA PRO A 210 -5.14 4.90 -1.61
C PRO A 210 -4.95 3.65 -0.75
N LEU A 211 -5.86 2.69 -0.85
CA LEU A 211 -5.62 1.37 -0.28
C LEU A 211 -4.43 0.75 -1.00
N HIS A 212 -3.36 0.48 -0.25
CA HIS A 212 -2.17 -0.15 -0.77
C HIS A 212 -1.61 -1.09 0.29
N GLN A 213 -0.73 -1.98 -0.16
CA GLN A 213 0.15 -2.72 0.71
C GLN A 213 1.54 -2.13 0.55
N ASP A 214 2.16 -1.79 1.67
CA ASP A 214 3.54 -1.31 1.67
C ASP A 214 4.52 -2.40 1.22
N ASN A 215 5.68 -1.92 0.78
CA ASN A 215 6.64 -2.73 0.06
C ASN A 215 7.22 -3.85 0.92
N GLN A 216 7.32 -5.04 0.35
CA GLN A 216 7.82 -6.23 1.04
C GLN A 216 9.33 -6.36 0.83
N TRP A 217 10.04 -6.67 1.92
CA TRP A 217 11.48 -6.86 1.91
C TRP A 217 11.81 -8.27 2.35
N TYR A 218 12.65 -8.95 1.59
CA TYR A 218 13.17 -10.26 1.91
C TYR A 218 14.70 -10.22 1.80
N TRP A 219 15.37 -11.17 2.44
CA TRP A 219 16.81 -11.34 2.25
C TRP A 219 17.13 -11.65 0.79
N GLY A 220 17.82 -10.72 0.12
CA GLY A 220 18.25 -10.85 -1.28
C GLY A 220 17.27 -10.33 -2.34
N ILE A 221 16.04 -9.94 -1.96
CA ILE A 221 15.01 -9.48 -2.89
C ILE A 221 14.10 -8.42 -2.26
N ASN A 222 13.90 -7.29 -2.94
CA ASN A 222 13.03 -6.19 -2.53
C ASN A 222 12.58 -5.34 -3.74
N GLN A 223 11.82 -4.26 -3.48
CA GLN A 223 11.26 -3.34 -4.48
C GLN A 223 12.29 -2.71 -5.45
N LEU A 224 13.56 -2.64 -5.04
CA LEU A 224 14.64 -2.10 -5.89
C LEU A 224 15.12 -3.11 -6.93
N SER A 225 14.82 -4.39 -6.71
CA SER A 225 15.31 -5.51 -7.52
C SER A 225 14.22 -6.26 -8.26
N GLN A 226 12.96 -6.15 -7.81
CA GLN A 226 11.84 -6.93 -8.32
C GLN A 226 10.55 -6.11 -8.24
N PRO A 227 9.58 -6.36 -9.13
CA PRO A 227 8.33 -5.61 -9.16
C PRO A 227 7.45 -5.93 -7.95
N ASP A 228 6.72 -4.94 -7.44
CA ASP A 228 5.93 -5.07 -6.21
C ASP A 228 4.87 -6.17 -6.26
N TRP A 229 4.28 -6.44 -7.43
CA TRP A 229 3.30 -7.52 -7.58
C TRP A 229 3.91 -8.91 -7.34
N LEU A 230 5.19 -9.11 -7.70
CA LEU A 230 5.89 -10.37 -7.46
C LEU A 230 6.18 -10.51 -5.97
N LEU A 231 6.64 -9.43 -5.33
CA LEU A 231 6.87 -9.39 -3.89
C LEU A 231 5.59 -9.63 -3.09
N HIS A 232 4.46 -9.10 -3.56
CA HIS A 232 3.13 -9.36 -3.02
C HIS A 232 2.73 -10.83 -3.22
N SER A 233 2.95 -11.39 -4.41
CA SER A 233 2.67 -12.82 -4.68
C SER A 233 3.49 -13.75 -3.77
N ILE A 234 4.77 -13.42 -3.55
CA ILE A 234 5.64 -14.11 -2.59
C ILE A 234 5.03 -14.02 -1.19
N LYS A 235 4.61 -12.82 -0.76
CA LYS A 235 3.98 -12.64 0.56
C LYS A 235 2.72 -13.47 0.72
N GLU A 236 1.83 -13.41 -0.27
CA GLU A 236 0.57 -14.14 -0.24
C GLU A 236 0.78 -15.67 -0.32
N SER A 237 1.90 -16.15 -0.87
CA SER A 237 2.21 -17.58 -0.88
C SER A 237 2.55 -18.15 0.51
N GLY A 238 3.10 -17.33 1.40
CA GLY A 238 3.63 -17.76 2.71
C GLY A 238 4.88 -18.66 2.62
N LEU A 239 5.40 -18.94 1.41
CA LEU A 239 6.50 -19.88 1.20
C LEU A 239 7.85 -19.36 1.71
N TYR A 240 7.99 -18.05 1.89
CA TYR A 240 9.24 -17.37 2.23
C TYR A 240 9.11 -16.47 3.47
N ASP A 241 8.14 -16.75 4.35
CA ASP A 241 7.94 -15.96 5.57
C ASP A 241 9.18 -15.97 6.50
N ASP A 242 10.03 -17.00 6.43
CA ASP A 242 11.29 -17.08 7.16
C ASP A 242 12.39 -16.17 6.60
N GLN A 243 12.27 -15.75 5.34
CA GLN A 243 13.20 -14.83 4.68
C GLN A 243 12.72 -13.38 4.68
N MET A 244 11.48 -13.13 5.10
CA MET A 244 10.91 -11.79 5.20
C MET A 244 11.67 -10.97 6.26
N ILE A 245 12.02 -9.74 5.91
CA ILE A 245 12.56 -8.75 6.84
C ILE A 245 11.36 -7.96 7.38
N PRO A 246 11.00 -8.09 8.68
CA PRO A 246 9.88 -7.36 9.22
C PRO A 246 10.16 -5.85 9.21
N GLN A 247 9.09 -5.08 9.03
CA GLN A 247 9.14 -3.63 9.02
C GLN A 247 8.15 -3.07 10.02
N ALA A 248 8.53 -1.98 10.66
CA ALA A 248 7.64 -1.17 11.47
C ALA A 248 7.54 0.22 10.85
N GLN A 249 6.36 0.82 10.96
CA GLN A 249 6.11 2.16 10.46
C GLN A 249 5.48 3.02 11.55
N GLY A 250 6.17 4.10 11.90
CA GLY A 250 5.59 5.19 12.68
C GLY A 250 4.83 6.12 11.75
N VAL A 251 3.61 6.49 12.12
CA VAL A 251 2.81 7.48 11.39
C VAL A 251 2.54 8.67 12.31
N ALA A 252 3.05 9.84 11.92
CA ALA A 252 2.80 11.08 12.65
C ALA A 252 2.05 12.07 11.76
N TYR A 253 0.98 12.64 12.28
CA TYR A 253 0.21 13.68 11.60
C TYR A 253 0.81 15.05 11.90
N LEU A 254 1.10 15.82 10.86
CA LEU A 254 1.68 17.16 11.00
C LEU A 254 0.61 18.25 11.03
N HIS A 255 -0.67 17.92 11.20
CA HIS A 255 -1.78 18.87 11.21
C HIS A 255 -2.33 19.12 12.62
N GLY A 256 -2.74 20.37 12.90
CA GLY A 256 -3.21 20.79 14.22
C GLY A 256 -2.08 21.06 15.22
N THR A 257 -2.40 21.78 16.29
CA THR A 257 -1.55 22.00 17.47
C THR A 257 -2.46 22.01 18.70
N LYS A 258 -1.92 21.94 19.93
CA LYS A 258 -2.77 22.06 21.15
C LYS A 258 -3.57 23.37 21.18
N LYS A 259 -3.11 24.40 20.47
CA LYS A 259 -3.75 25.71 20.35
C LYS A 259 -4.77 25.81 19.20
N ASN A 260 -4.65 24.97 18.17
CA ASN A 260 -5.56 24.90 17.01
C ASN A 260 -5.89 23.44 16.70
N LEU A 261 -6.75 22.86 17.55
CA LEU A 261 -7.35 21.55 17.33
C LEU A 261 -8.40 21.65 16.22
N GLY A 262 -7.97 21.47 14.97
CA GLY A 262 -8.89 21.16 13.87
C GLY A 262 -9.70 22.31 13.26
N THR A 263 -9.47 23.58 13.57
CA THR A 263 -10.15 24.71 12.92
C THR A 263 -9.25 25.49 11.98
N PHE A 264 -9.10 24.98 10.76
CA PHE A 264 -8.77 25.82 9.61
C PHE A 264 -9.82 25.58 8.52
N LEU A 265 -11.06 26.02 8.75
CA LEU A 265 -12.11 26.11 7.73
C LEU A 265 -12.16 27.54 7.19
N THR A 266 -11.05 28.01 6.59
CA THR A 266 -11.10 29.26 5.80
C THR A 266 -10.91 28.92 4.32
N PRO A 267 -11.92 29.15 3.46
CA PRO A 267 -11.93 28.73 2.05
C PRO A 267 -10.80 29.30 1.17
N SER A 268 -9.99 30.22 1.68
CA SER A 268 -8.94 30.92 0.92
C SER A 268 -7.54 30.33 1.09
N LYS A 269 -7.37 29.26 1.89
CA LYS A 269 -6.10 28.55 2.05
C LYS A 269 -6.31 27.09 1.68
N TYR A 270 -5.70 26.64 0.57
CA TYR A 270 -5.64 25.22 0.24
C TYR A 270 -4.93 24.49 1.40
N LEU A 271 -5.70 23.76 2.20
CA LEU A 271 -5.19 22.98 3.31
C LEU A 271 -4.75 21.64 2.79
N PHE A 272 -3.53 21.23 3.09
CA PHE A 272 -3.09 19.88 2.79
C PHE A 272 -2.88 19.13 4.10
N TRP A 273 -3.37 17.90 4.15
CA TRP A 273 -3.11 17.00 5.26
C TRP A 273 -1.73 16.38 5.02
N SER A 274 -0.76 16.73 5.84
CA SER A 274 0.58 16.14 5.78
C SER A 274 0.77 15.10 6.86
N LYS A 275 1.25 13.93 6.44
CA LYS A 275 1.61 12.79 7.29
C LYS A 275 3.09 12.49 7.06
N MET A 276 3.82 12.33 8.15
CA MET A 276 5.19 11.82 8.13
C MET A 276 5.15 10.33 8.46
N ILE A 277 5.85 9.52 7.66
CA ILE A 277 6.03 8.09 7.89
C ILE A 277 7.49 7.84 8.24
N LEU A 278 7.72 7.34 9.43
CA LEU A 278 9.01 6.85 9.91
C LEU A 278 9.07 5.36 9.60
N ASN A 279 9.98 4.92 8.72
CA ASN A 279 10.09 3.51 8.34
C ASN A 279 11.34 2.87 8.93
N ASP A 280 11.15 1.79 9.69
CA ASP A 280 12.20 1.00 10.30
C ASP A 280 12.21 -0.43 9.77
N LYS A 281 13.41 -0.93 9.52
CA LYS A 281 13.63 -2.38 9.38
C LYS A 281 13.95 -2.99 10.72
N ILE A 282 13.33 -4.14 10.95
CA ILE A 282 13.56 -4.95 12.13
C ILE A 282 14.54 -6.04 11.72
N ILE A 283 15.76 -5.97 12.22
CA ILE A 283 16.79 -6.98 11.99
C ILE A 283 16.89 -7.83 13.24
N LEU A 284 16.54 -9.11 13.11
CA LEU A 284 16.78 -10.10 14.17
C LEU A 284 18.29 -10.30 14.33
N LYS A 285 18.79 -10.18 15.55
CA LYS A 285 20.16 -10.63 15.87
C LYS A 285 20.18 -12.16 15.75
N GLN A 286 20.66 -12.67 14.63
CA GLN A 286 21.06 -14.07 14.56
C GLN A 286 22.29 -14.24 15.46
N THR A 287 22.08 -14.74 16.67
CA THR A 287 23.11 -15.47 17.39
C THR A 287 23.38 -16.74 16.58
N ARG A 288 24.48 -16.75 15.82
CA ARG A 288 25.15 -18.01 15.47
C ARG A 288 25.79 -18.58 16.72
#